data_AF-A0A4S2TE16-F1
#
_entry.id   AF-A0A4S2TE16-F1
#
_cell.length_a   1.000
_cell.length_b   1.000
_cell.length_c   1.000
_cell.angle_alpha   90.00
_cell.angle_beta   90.00
_cell.angle_gamma   90.00
#
_symmetry.space_group_name_H-M   'P 1'
#
loop_
_entity.id
_entity.type
_entity.pdbx_description
1 polymer ?
#
loop_
_entity_poly.entity_id
_entity_poly.type
_entity_poly.pdbx_seq_one_letter_code
_entity_poly.pdbx_strand_id
1 'polypeptide(L)'
;MGTGDFAGACARLAPQTRQEVEDSEGKRCADAVRGLALPAAGDLVRVRVYGRQAQASGAGDTLFLSQFDHGWKVVAAGCRPRQGQPYQCTLKGG
;
A
#
# COMPACT_ATOMS: atom_id res chain seq x y z
N MET A 1 -5.44 4.00 20.70
CA MET A 1 -4.76 4.85 19.70
C MET A 1 -3.66 4.00 19.11
N GLY A 2 -3.86 3.42 17.92
CA GLY A 2 -2.83 2.60 17.29
C GLY A 2 -1.70 3.53 16.86
N THR A 3 -0.56 3.50 17.54
CA THR A 3 0.68 4.06 17.03
C THR A 3 0.89 3.47 15.64
N GLY A 4 0.79 4.30 14.61
CA GLY A 4 1.03 3.87 13.24
C GLY A 4 2.41 3.23 13.19
N ASP A 5 2.47 1.91 13.14
CA ASP A 5 3.72 1.17 13.05
C ASP A 5 4.22 1.32 11.62
N PHE A 6 4.73 2.52 11.31
CA PHE A 6 5.20 2.89 9.98
C PHE A 6 6.45 2.09 9.60
N ALA A 7 7.24 1.67 10.59
CA ALA A 7 8.34 0.74 10.41
C ALA A 7 7.83 -0.64 9.99
N GLY A 8 6.79 -1.15 10.66
CA GLY A 8 6.09 -2.38 10.30
C GLY A 8 5.44 -2.29 8.91
N ALA A 9 4.76 -1.17 8.61
CA ALA A 9 4.17 -0.90 7.31
C ALA A 9 5.24 -0.90 6.22
N CYS A 10 6.36 -0.22 6.46
CA CYS A 10 7.50 -0.22 5.55
C CYS A 10 8.08 -1.62 5.33
N ALA A 11 8.18 -2.45 6.38
CA ALA A 11 8.62 -3.84 6.28
C ALA A 11 7.66 -4.71 5.45
N ARG A 12 6.37 -4.35 5.41
CA ARG A 12 5.33 -4.99 4.59
C ARG A 12 5.29 -4.49 3.15
N LEU A 13 5.86 -3.32 2.84
CA LEU A 13 5.98 -2.82 1.47
C LEU A 13 6.92 -3.69 0.64
N ALA A 14 6.62 -3.77 -0.65
CA ALA A 14 7.51 -4.37 -1.63
C ALA A 14 8.82 -3.56 -1.71
N PRO A 15 9.97 -4.21 -1.98
CA PRO A 15 11.26 -3.50 -2.08
C PRO A 15 11.22 -2.37 -3.11
N GLN A 16 10.58 -2.62 -4.26
CA GLN A 16 10.44 -1.63 -5.34
C GLN A 16 9.58 -0.43 -4.90
N THR A 17 8.43 -0.68 -4.27
CA THR A 17 7.57 0.37 -3.71
C THR A 17 8.25 1.17 -2.61
N ARG A 18 9.03 0.51 -1.75
CA ARG A 18 9.82 1.19 -0.73
C ARG A 18 10.81 2.15 -1.39
N GLN A 19 11.58 1.67 -2.37
CA GLN A 19 12.57 2.46 -3.08
C GLN A 19 11.94 3.70 -3.74
N GLU A 20 10.83 3.51 -4.45
CA GLU A 20 10.07 4.59 -5.12
C GLU A 20 9.54 5.64 -4.14
N VAL A 21 9.02 5.21 -2.99
CA VAL A 21 8.53 6.12 -1.94
C VAL A 21 9.68 6.90 -1.31
N GLU A 22 10.81 6.24 -1.07
CA GLU A 22 12.01 6.90 -0.55
C GLU A 22 12.61 7.90 -1.53
N ASP A 23 12.63 7.57 -2.82
CA ASP A 23 13.11 8.43 -3.91
C ASP A 23 12.17 9.64 -4.13
N SER A 24 10.86 9.39 -4.19
CA SER A 24 9.85 10.43 -4.39
C SER A 24 9.77 11.43 -3.23
N GLU A 25 9.83 10.96 -1.99
CA GLU A 25 9.75 11.83 -0.80
C GLU A 25 11.12 12.33 -0.33
N GLY A 26 12.22 11.75 -0.84
CA GLY A 26 13.59 12.05 -0.40
C GLY A 26 13.85 11.72 1.08
N LYS A 27 13.07 10.80 1.65
CA LYS A 27 13.07 10.47 3.09
C LYS A 27 13.08 8.96 3.28
N ARG A 28 13.43 8.52 4.49
CA ARG A 28 13.29 7.11 4.86
C ARG A 28 11.83 6.68 4.75
N CYS A 29 11.61 5.44 4.34
CA CYS A 29 10.29 4.88 4.08
C CYS A 29 9.30 5.05 5.24
N ALA A 30 9.73 4.92 6.50
CA ALA A 30 8.84 5.14 7.64
C ALA A 30 8.33 6.59 7.73
N ASP A 31 9.18 7.59 7.46
CA ASP A 31 8.82 9.00 7.46
C ASP A 31 7.98 9.38 6.23
N ALA A 32 8.31 8.80 5.08
CA ALA A 32 7.55 8.96 3.85
C ALA A 32 6.12 8.38 4.00
N VAL A 33 5.99 7.15 4.52
CA VAL A 33 4.70 6.50 4.81
C VAL A 33 3.91 7.26 5.89
N ARG A 34 4.60 7.84 6.88
CA ARG A 34 3.98 8.72 7.87
C ARG A 34 3.38 9.96 7.21
N GLY A 35 4.09 10.58 6.27
CA GLY A 35 3.61 11.71 5.48
C GLY A 35 2.42 11.34 4.59
N LEU A 36 2.40 10.10 4.09
CA LEU A 36 1.35 9.57 3.22
C LEU A 36 0.01 9.32 3.93
N ALA A 37 -0.09 9.53 5.25
CA ALA A 37 -1.33 9.44 6.04
C ALA A 37 -2.27 8.32 5.57
N LEU A 38 -1.70 7.14 5.30
CA LEU A 38 -2.45 6.03 4.73
C LEU A 38 -3.60 5.71 5.68
N PRO A 39 -4.85 5.65 5.18
CA PRO A 39 -5.93 5.19 6.01
C PRO A 39 -5.52 3.81 6.53
N ALA A 40 -5.77 3.56 7.82
CA ALA A 40 -5.69 2.20 8.33
C ALA A 40 -6.53 1.34 7.38
N ALA A 41 -5.95 0.26 6.86
CA ALA A 41 -6.72 -0.72 6.11
C ALA A 41 -7.93 -1.03 6.98
N GLY A 42 -9.12 -0.57 6.58
CA GLY A 42 -10.32 -0.77 7.36
C GLY A 42 -10.66 -2.24 7.39
N ASP A 43 -11.88 -2.59 7.76
CA ASP A 43 -12.37 -3.94 7.52
C ASP A 43 -12.30 -4.23 6.00
N LEU A 44 -11.31 -5.04 5.61
CA LEU A 44 -11.12 -5.48 4.24
C LEU A 44 -12.33 -6.33 3.87
N VAL A 45 -13.16 -5.80 2.97
CA VAL A 45 -14.42 -6.44 2.57
C VAL A 45 -14.17 -7.59 1.60
N ARG A 46 -13.11 -7.51 0.79
CA ARG A 46 -12.81 -8.50 -0.24
C ARG A 46 -11.32 -8.57 -0.58
N VAL A 47 -10.81 -9.79 -0.68
CA VAL A 47 -9.46 -10.08 -1.20
C VAL A 47 -9.60 -10.92 -2.47
N ARG A 48 -8.97 -10.49 -3.55
CA ARG A 48 -8.93 -11.20 -4.83
C ARG A 48 -7.48 -11.47 -5.22
N VAL A 49 -7.16 -12.73 -5.45
CA VAL A 49 -5.81 -13.16 -5.82
C VAL A 49 -5.79 -13.56 -7.29
N TYR A 50 -4.87 -12.97 -8.03
CA TYR A 50 -4.62 -13.15 -9.45
C TYR A 50 -3.18 -13.67 -9.63
N GLY A 51 -2.99 -14.97 -9.42
CA GLY A 51 -1.67 -15.61 -9.49
C GLY A 51 -0.71 -15.02 -8.46
N ARG A 52 0.28 -14.25 -8.93
CA ARG A 52 1.27 -13.56 -8.08
C ARG A 52 0.84 -12.16 -7.65
N GLN A 53 -0.34 -11.69 -8.04
CA GLN A 53 -0.87 -10.39 -7.62
C GLN A 53 -2.10 -10.60 -6.77
N ALA A 54 -2.37 -9.71 -5.83
CA ALA A 54 -3.58 -9.71 -5.03
C ALA A 54 -4.10 -8.30 -4.83
N GLN A 55 -5.41 -8.16 -4.82
CA GLN A 55 -6.12 -6.91 -4.59
C GLN A 55 -7.02 -7.11 -3.37
N ALA A 56 -6.76 -6.34 -2.32
CA ALA A 56 -7.60 -6.30 -1.14
C ALA A 56 -8.37 -4.96 -1.14
N SER A 57 -9.69 -5.00 -1.35
CA SER A 57 -10.55 -3.84 -1.38
C SER A 57 -11.47 -3.82 -0.15
N GLY A 58 -11.41 -2.73 0.61
CA GLY A 58 -12.32 -2.39 1.70
C GLY A 58 -13.42 -1.41 1.27
N ALA A 59 -14.25 -0.98 2.24
CA ALA A 59 -15.36 -0.07 2.00
C ALA A 59 -14.92 1.35 1.54
N GLY A 60 -13.66 1.74 1.78
CA GLY A 60 -13.15 3.07 1.44
C GLY A 60 -11.70 3.12 0.97
N ASP A 61 -11.07 1.96 0.78
CA ASP A 61 -9.69 1.85 0.33
C ASP A 61 -9.46 0.55 -0.44
N THR A 62 -8.40 0.51 -1.24
CA THR A 62 -7.95 -0.68 -1.93
C THR A 62 -6.43 -0.75 -1.83
N LEU A 63 -5.95 -1.94 -1.54
CA LEU A 63 -4.55 -2.31 -1.44
C LEU A 63 -4.24 -3.27 -2.58
N PHE A 64 -3.10 -3.06 -3.22
CA PHE A 64 -2.53 -4.01 -4.15
C PHE A 64 -1.31 -4.65 -3.52
N LEU A 65 -1.24 -5.97 -3.60
CA LEU A 65 -0.17 -6.78 -3.09
C LEU A 65 0.41 -7.62 -4.23
N SER A 66 1.69 -7.94 -4.12
CA SER A 66 2.37 -8.87 -5.01
C SER A 66 3.05 -9.95 -4.18
N GLN A 67 3.11 -11.16 -4.74
CA GLN A 67 3.72 -12.33 -4.14
C GLN A 67 5.21 -12.32 -4.45
N PHE A 68 5.99 -12.07 -3.42
CA PHE A 68 7.44 -12.23 -3.40
C PHE A 68 7.81 -13.57 -2.78
N ASP A 69 9.07 -13.96 -2.91
CA ASP A 69 9.59 -15.24 -2.37
C ASP A 69 9.42 -15.34 -0.84
N HIS A 70 9.39 -14.20 -0.15
CA HIS A 70 9.19 -14.10 1.31
C HIS A 70 7.73 -13.84 1.70
N GLY A 71 6.77 -14.00 0.77
CA GLY A 71 5.34 -13.81 0.99
C GLY A 71 4.76 -12.56 0.31
N TRP A 72 3.54 -12.19 0.71
CA TRP A 72 2.82 -11.06 0.14
C TRP A 72 3.38 -9.73 0.63
N LYS A 73 3.68 -8.84 -0.31
CA LYS A 73 4.14 -7.48 -0.04
C LYS A 73 3.21 -6.47 -0.69
N VAL A 74 2.98 -5.37 0.00
CA VAL A 74 2.11 -4.28 -0.49
C VAL A 74 2.88 -3.49 -1.55
N VAL A 75 2.33 -3.44 -2.76
CA VAL A 75 2.88 -2.66 -3.88
C VAL A 75 2.17 -1.32 -4.08
N ALA A 76 0.90 -1.22 -3.68
CA ALA A 76 0.16 0.04 -3.65
C ALA A 76 -0.85 0.04 -2.50
N ALA A 77 -1.08 1.21 -1.90
CA ALA A 77 -1.97 1.38 -0.75
C ALA A 77 -2.77 2.68 -0.82
N GLY A 78 -3.94 2.69 -0.16
CA GLY A 78 -4.82 3.85 -0.15
C GLY A 78 -5.45 4.14 -1.51
N CYS A 79 -5.63 3.15 -2.37
CA CYS A 79 -6.26 3.33 -3.67
C CYS A 79 -7.76 3.53 -3.50
N ARG A 80 -8.26 4.71 -3.86
CA ARG A 80 -9.70 4.98 -3.83
C ARG A 80 -10.32 4.86 -5.22
N PRO A 81 -11.43 4.12 -5.37
CA PRO A 81 -12.18 4.08 -6.61
C PRO A 81 -12.76 5.47 -6.90
N ARG A 82 -12.56 5.97 -8.11
CA ARG A 82 -13.21 7.19 -8.63
C ARG A 82 -14.12 6.77 -9.78
N GLN A 83 -15.39 7.19 -9.74
CA GLN A 83 -16.38 6.87 -10.78
C GLN A 83 -15.89 7.39 -12.14
N GLY A 84 -15.56 6.48 -13.08
CA GLY A 84 -15.12 6.83 -14.43
C GLY A 84 -13.66 7.29 -14.58
N GLN A 85 -12.82 7.14 -13.55
CA GLN A 85 -11.41 7.56 -13.59
C GLN A 85 -10.49 6.46 -13.04
N PRO A 86 -9.19 6.45 -13.43
CA PRO A 86 -8.21 5.54 -12.83
C PRO A 86 -8.14 5.74 -11.31
N TYR A 87 -7.91 4.64 -10.59
CA TYR A 87 -7.79 4.67 -9.13
C TYR A 87 -6.74 5.67 -8.69
N GLN A 88 -7.09 6.51 -7.71
CA GLN A 88 -6.13 7.41 -7.10
C GLN A 88 -5.52 6.70 -5.90
N CYS A 89 -4.30 6.21 -6.06
CA CYS A 89 -3.52 5.59 -4.99
C CYS A 89 -2.64 6.64 -4.31
N THR A 90 -2.71 6.67 -2.98
CA THR A 90 -1.82 7.50 -2.17
C THR A 90 -0.39 6.98 -2.25
N LEU A 91 -0.21 5.67 -2.20
CA LEU A 91 1.08 5.01 -2.33
C LEU A 91 1.06 4.04 -3.51
N LYS A 92 2.05 4.12 -4.38
CA LYS A 92 2.25 3.23 -5.52
C LYS A 92 3.74 2.97 -5.70
N GLY A 93 4.13 1.72 -5.92
CA GLY A 93 5.43 1.38 -6.50
C GLY A 93 5.26 1.24 -7.99
N GLY A 94 6.03 2.03 -8.75
CA GLY A 94 6.16 1.87 -10.21
C GLY A 94 6.96 0.63 -10.54
#